data_AF-A0A2S3ZIP9-F1
#
_entry.id   AF-A0A2S3ZIP9-F1
#
_cell.length_a   1.000
_cell.length_b   1.000
_cell.length_c   1.000
_cell.angle_alpha   90.00
_cell.angle_beta   90.00
_cell.angle_gamma   90.00
#
_symmetry.space_group_name_H-M   'P 1'
#
loop_
_entity.id
_entity.type
_entity.pdbx_description
1 polymer ?
#
loop_
_entity_poly.entity_id
_entity_poly.type
_entity_poly.pdbx_seq_one_letter_code
_entity_poly.pdbx_strand_id
1 'polypeptide(L)'
;MTATLTAMSHGDISYRHGQVLMEQLSFIPLEEAAAFEAKLLPAKDLTVGKLAVKARRMRERAQPETLTTRATAAIAERGVWWEGRADVMGTLTWYGTAVQTQAAHDRLTRIAQATQNQERQDPSIPETGRRTIGQICADAMTHPETCAVLSVGKEHYKAPADLRRWVALRGGTCRFPGCTRPASRSDLDLDLDLDLDHTIAREHGGPTDYDNLAHLCRAHHRLKHQTLWAVVQEPGGVLRWTFPAGETHRTYPETTLGPPPTLAPTPERPAAPARPQANDRPDDPPPF
;
A
#
# COMPACT_ATOMS: atom_id res chain seq x y z
N MET A 1 10.73 24.09 -29.55
CA MET A 1 11.99 23.54 -29.01
C MET A 1 13.19 23.70 -29.95
N THR A 2 13.00 24.14 -31.20
CA THR A 2 14.10 24.30 -32.15
C THR A 2 15.12 25.34 -31.68
N ALA A 3 14.67 26.43 -31.07
CA ALA A 3 15.55 27.53 -30.67
C ALA A 3 16.43 27.20 -29.45
N THR A 4 15.90 26.45 -28.48
CA THR A 4 16.67 25.94 -27.32
C THR A 4 17.77 25.00 -27.79
N LEU A 5 17.44 24.07 -28.70
CA LEU A 5 18.42 23.14 -29.26
C LEU A 5 19.52 23.87 -30.02
N THR A 6 19.15 24.86 -30.85
CA THR A 6 20.12 25.70 -31.57
C THR A 6 21.05 26.45 -30.62
N ALA A 7 20.50 27.08 -29.57
CA ALA A 7 21.29 27.81 -28.57
C ALA A 7 22.23 26.87 -27.77
N MET A 8 21.80 25.64 -27.48
CA MET A 8 22.67 24.62 -26.88
C MET A 8 23.77 24.18 -27.84
N SER A 9 23.47 23.98 -29.12
CA SER A 9 24.46 23.54 -30.12
C SER A 9 25.54 24.59 -30.40
N HIS A 10 25.23 25.88 -30.25
CA HIS A 10 26.19 26.97 -30.40
C HIS A 10 26.92 27.30 -29.09
N GLY A 11 26.58 26.65 -27.97
CA GLY A 11 27.17 26.92 -26.66
C GLY A 11 26.71 28.22 -25.99
N ASP A 12 25.67 28.86 -26.53
CA ASP A 12 25.09 30.08 -25.94
C ASP A 12 24.45 29.80 -24.57
N ILE A 13 23.94 28.59 -24.37
CA ILE A 13 23.36 28.13 -23.10
C ILE A 13 23.87 26.74 -22.74
N SER A 14 24.02 26.48 -21.44
CA SER A 14 24.44 25.16 -20.98
C SER A 14 23.30 24.13 -21.00
N TYR A 15 23.65 22.84 -20.95
CA TYR A 15 22.69 21.75 -20.83
C TYR A 15 21.69 21.94 -19.69
N ARG A 16 22.15 22.47 -18.53
CA ARG A 16 21.27 22.77 -17.39
C ARG A 16 20.24 23.85 -17.69
N HIS A 17 20.57 24.86 -18.51
CA HIS A 17 19.59 25.84 -18.97
C HIS A 17 18.56 25.19 -19.92
N GLY A 18 19.03 24.32 -20.82
CA GLY A 18 18.17 23.54 -21.71
C GLY A 18 17.16 22.66 -20.97
N GLN A 19 17.59 21.97 -19.90
CA GLN A 19 16.71 21.17 -19.05
C GLN A 19 15.60 22.02 -18.41
N VAL A 20 15.94 23.19 -17.88
CA VAL A 20 14.94 24.11 -17.31
C VAL A 20 13.96 24.56 -18.39
N LEU A 21 14.42 24.94 -19.58
CA LEU A 21 13.52 25.36 -20.67
C LEU A 21 12.56 24.24 -21.08
N MET A 22 13.06 23.02 -21.22
CA MET A 22 12.25 21.83 -21.55
C MET A 22 11.18 21.55 -20.49
N GLU A 23 11.57 21.56 -19.21
CA GLU A 23 10.64 21.34 -18.09
C GLU A 23 9.54 22.41 -18.03
N GLN A 24 9.84 23.66 -18.38
CA GLN A 24 8.80 24.70 -18.35
C GLN A 24 7.88 24.64 -19.58
N LEU A 25 8.39 24.20 -20.74
CA LEU A 25 7.63 24.05 -21.99
C LEU A 25 6.65 22.87 -21.96
N SER A 26 6.89 21.84 -21.15
CA SER A 26 5.95 20.71 -21.01
C SER A 26 4.59 21.07 -20.41
N PHE A 27 4.47 22.29 -19.85
CA PHE A 27 3.24 22.82 -19.25
C PHE A 27 2.59 23.92 -20.12
N ILE A 28 3.04 24.11 -21.36
CA ILE A 28 2.53 25.12 -22.30
C ILE A 28 1.89 24.40 -23.49
N PRO A 29 0.70 24.82 -23.97
CA PRO A 29 0.12 24.32 -25.22
C PRO A 29 1.11 24.41 -26.39
N LEU A 30 1.07 23.43 -27.29
CA LEU A 30 2.05 23.33 -28.38
C LEU A 30 2.05 24.59 -29.28
N GLU A 31 0.89 25.21 -29.50
CA GLU A 31 0.77 26.48 -30.24
C GLU A 31 1.49 27.67 -29.59
N GLU A 32 1.61 27.69 -28.25
CA GLU A 32 2.20 28.80 -27.51
C GLU A 32 3.69 28.57 -27.18
N ALA A 33 4.15 27.32 -27.30
CA ALA A 33 5.48 26.90 -26.91
C ALA A 33 6.60 27.71 -27.59
N ALA A 34 6.46 28.02 -28.89
CA ALA A 34 7.47 28.77 -29.64
C ALA A 34 7.61 30.23 -29.14
N ALA A 35 6.49 30.89 -28.86
CA ALA A 35 6.48 32.26 -28.34
C ALA A 35 7.02 32.33 -26.90
N PHE A 36 6.72 31.31 -26.10
CA PHE A 36 7.24 31.19 -24.74
C PHE A 36 8.76 30.91 -24.73
N GLU A 37 9.21 29.99 -25.58
CA GLU A 37 10.62 29.66 -25.78
C GLU A 37 11.43 30.91 -26.19
N ALA A 38 10.95 31.67 -27.18
CA ALA A 38 11.62 32.88 -27.64
C ALA A 38 11.82 33.93 -26.52
N LYS A 39 10.85 34.07 -25.62
CA LYS A 39 10.94 35.00 -24.47
C LYS A 39 11.92 34.55 -23.40
N LEU A 40 12.23 33.26 -23.31
CA LEU A 40 13.14 32.69 -22.33
C LEU A 40 14.57 32.49 -22.84
N LEU A 41 14.81 32.57 -24.17
CA LEU A 41 16.13 32.47 -24.79
C LEU A 41 17.20 33.47 -24.31
N PRO A 42 16.87 34.67 -23.79
CA PRO A 42 17.84 35.49 -23.03
C PRO A 42 18.37 34.80 -21.74
N ALA A 43 18.06 33.51 -21.55
CA ALA A 43 18.56 32.60 -20.53
C ALA A 43 20.06 32.65 -20.31
N LYS A 44 20.86 32.90 -21.35
CA LYS A 44 22.33 32.97 -21.26
C LYS A 44 22.83 34.04 -20.28
N ASP A 45 22.05 35.09 -20.07
CA ASP A 45 22.39 36.20 -19.17
C ASP A 45 21.93 35.92 -17.72
N LEU A 46 21.31 34.76 -17.47
CA LEU A 46 20.78 34.37 -16.17
C LEU A 46 21.50 33.13 -15.66
N THR A 47 21.59 33.00 -14.33
CA THR A 47 21.93 31.72 -13.72
C THR A 47 20.75 30.75 -13.87
N VAL A 48 21.01 29.44 -13.87
CA VAL A 48 19.98 28.38 -13.95
C VAL A 48 18.85 28.61 -12.95
N GLY A 49 19.16 28.99 -11.71
CA GLY A 49 18.16 29.30 -10.68
C GLY A 49 17.33 30.54 -11.01
N LYS A 50 17.95 31.63 -11.51
CA LYS A 50 17.24 32.84 -11.93
C LYS A 50 16.36 32.57 -13.16
N LEU A 51 16.83 31.76 -14.10
CA LEU A 51 16.05 31.31 -15.26
C LEU A 51 14.82 30.53 -14.82
N ALA A 52 14.97 29.55 -13.93
CA ALA A 52 13.85 28.75 -13.43
C ALA A 52 12.77 29.62 -12.77
N VAL A 53 13.18 30.59 -11.93
CA VAL A 53 12.25 31.54 -11.30
C VAL A 53 11.56 32.43 -12.34
N LYS A 54 12.30 32.99 -13.31
CA LYS A 54 11.75 33.84 -14.36
C LYS A 54 10.77 33.07 -15.24
N ALA A 55 11.15 31.88 -15.69
CA ALA A 55 10.34 31.02 -16.53
C ALA A 55 9.03 30.60 -15.84
N ARG A 56 9.12 30.19 -14.57
CA ARG A 56 7.93 29.90 -13.74
C ARG A 56 7.01 31.11 -13.66
N ARG A 57 7.52 32.30 -13.30
CA ARG A 57 6.70 33.52 -13.20
C ARG A 57 6.04 33.90 -14.52
N MET A 58 6.76 33.77 -15.63
CA MET A 58 6.23 34.04 -16.96
C MET A 58 5.10 33.08 -17.32
N ARG A 59 5.26 31.78 -17.04
CA ARG A 59 4.18 30.79 -17.23
C ARG A 59 2.96 31.15 -16.38
N GLU A 60 3.15 31.42 -15.09
CA GLU A 60 2.03 31.74 -14.20
C GLU A 60 1.28 33.00 -14.63
N ARG A 61 1.98 33.99 -15.21
CA ARG A 61 1.36 35.24 -15.71
C ARG A 61 0.67 35.08 -17.06
N ALA A 62 1.11 34.13 -17.89
CA ALA A 62 0.50 33.85 -19.18
C ALA A 62 -0.80 33.04 -19.05
N GLN A 63 -1.05 32.44 -17.89
CA GLN A 63 -2.28 31.68 -17.66
C GLN A 63 -3.50 32.61 -17.56
N PRO A 64 -4.57 32.35 -18.33
CA PRO A 64 -5.77 33.19 -18.31
C PRO A 64 -6.54 33.08 -16.98
N GLU A 65 -6.37 31.98 -16.26
CA GLU A 65 -7.01 31.73 -14.98
C GLU A 65 -6.07 31.99 -13.79
N THR A 66 -6.65 32.46 -12.69
CA THR A 66 -5.90 32.66 -11.45
C THR A 66 -5.35 31.33 -10.91
N LEU A 67 -4.24 31.40 -10.19
CA LEU A 67 -3.68 30.25 -9.46
C LEU A 67 -4.72 29.58 -8.55
N THR A 68 -5.57 30.37 -7.91
CA THR A 68 -6.64 29.87 -7.03
C THR A 68 -7.68 29.06 -7.81
N THR A 69 -8.16 29.59 -8.94
CA THR A 69 -9.14 28.90 -9.80
C THR A 69 -8.62 27.54 -10.26
N ARG A 70 -7.37 27.49 -10.75
CA ARG A 70 -6.74 26.25 -11.21
C ARG A 70 -6.46 25.26 -10.08
N ALA A 71 -6.04 25.75 -8.92
CA ALA A 71 -5.83 24.90 -7.75
C ALA A 71 -7.15 24.28 -7.28
N THR A 72 -8.25 25.04 -7.26
CA THR A 72 -9.58 24.53 -6.91
C THR A 72 -10.06 23.48 -7.92
N ALA A 73 -9.90 23.74 -9.23
CA ALA A 73 -10.25 22.78 -10.28
C ALA A 73 -9.42 21.48 -10.17
N ALA A 74 -8.10 21.58 -10.01
CA ALA A 74 -7.22 20.41 -9.86
C ALA A 74 -7.50 19.62 -8.57
N ILE A 75 -7.93 20.28 -7.48
CA ILE A 75 -8.37 19.61 -6.26
C ILE A 75 -9.65 18.82 -6.50
N ALA A 76 -10.59 19.34 -7.31
CA ALA A 76 -11.83 18.64 -7.64
C ALA A 76 -11.60 17.37 -8.46
N GLU A 77 -10.52 17.30 -9.23
CA GLU A 77 -10.12 16.13 -10.02
C GLU A 77 -9.32 15.08 -9.21
N ARG A 78 -9.10 15.29 -7.90
CA ARG A 78 -8.44 14.29 -7.03
C ARG A 78 -9.13 12.94 -7.14
N GLY A 79 -8.34 11.88 -7.24
CA GLY A 79 -8.88 10.53 -7.28
C GLY A 79 -7.82 9.46 -7.09
N VAL A 80 -8.30 8.23 -7.01
CA VAL A 80 -7.50 7.02 -6.99
C VAL A 80 -8.04 6.10 -8.08
N TRP A 81 -7.17 5.63 -8.96
CA TRP A 81 -7.52 4.74 -10.05
C TRP A 81 -6.68 3.48 -10.00
N TRP A 82 -7.28 2.38 -10.44
CA TRP A 82 -6.61 1.10 -10.52
C TRP A 82 -6.66 0.58 -11.95
N GLU A 83 -5.53 0.04 -12.40
CA GLU A 83 -5.40 -0.61 -13.70
C GLU A 83 -4.72 -1.97 -13.52
N GLY A 84 -5.39 -3.04 -13.97
CA GLY A 84 -4.78 -4.37 -14.04
C GLY A 84 -3.62 -4.41 -15.04
N ARG A 85 -2.58 -5.15 -14.70
CA ARG A 85 -1.40 -5.40 -15.54
C ARG A 85 -1.21 -6.92 -15.71
N ALA A 86 -0.28 -7.32 -16.58
CA ALA A 86 0.09 -8.72 -16.73
C ALA A 86 0.72 -9.28 -15.44
N ASP A 87 0.87 -10.60 -15.38
CA ASP A 87 1.63 -11.29 -14.33
C ASP A 87 1.13 -11.06 -12.90
N VAL A 88 -0.20 -10.97 -12.72
CA VAL A 88 -0.84 -10.76 -11.40
C VAL A 88 -0.40 -9.43 -10.76
N MET A 89 -0.15 -8.42 -11.59
CA MET A 89 0.22 -7.08 -11.15
C MET A 89 -0.89 -6.07 -11.42
N GLY A 90 -0.85 -4.93 -10.74
CA GLY A 90 -1.75 -3.81 -10.98
C GLY A 90 -1.08 -2.49 -10.60
N THR A 91 -1.51 -1.40 -11.24
CA THR A 91 -1.06 -0.05 -10.91
C THR A 91 -2.17 0.66 -10.15
N LEU A 92 -1.83 1.22 -8.99
CA LEU A 92 -2.68 2.13 -8.23
C LEU A 92 -2.13 3.55 -8.39
N THR A 93 -2.90 4.44 -8.99
CA THR A 93 -2.50 5.83 -9.18
C THR A 93 -3.30 6.71 -8.25
N TRP A 94 -2.63 7.49 -7.41
CA TRP A 94 -3.24 8.52 -6.58
C TRP A 94 -2.89 9.90 -7.12
N TYR A 95 -3.89 10.63 -7.61
CA TYR A 95 -3.73 12.03 -8.00
C TYR A 95 -4.11 12.94 -6.84
N GLY A 96 -3.37 14.05 -6.69
CA GLY A 96 -3.49 14.88 -5.52
C GLY A 96 -2.80 16.21 -5.44
N THR A 97 -3.18 16.98 -4.41
CA THR A 97 -2.36 18.06 -3.87
C THR A 97 -0.95 17.53 -3.62
N ALA A 98 0.02 18.26 -4.16
CA ALA A 98 1.43 17.93 -4.06
C ALA A 98 1.88 17.73 -2.61
N VAL A 99 1.33 18.51 -1.66
CA VAL A 99 1.65 18.39 -0.24
C VAL A 99 1.29 17.02 0.32
N GLN A 100 0.10 16.50 0.02
CA GLN A 100 -0.35 15.23 0.59
C GLN A 100 0.29 14.04 -0.11
N THR A 101 0.43 14.08 -1.45
CA THR A 101 1.08 13.00 -2.19
C THR A 101 2.57 12.91 -1.87
N GLN A 102 3.25 14.05 -1.72
CA GLN A 102 4.63 14.10 -1.24
C GLN A 102 4.76 13.58 0.19
N ALA A 103 3.91 14.04 1.11
CA ALA A 103 3.97 13.60 2.50
C ALA A 103 3.78 12.07 2.65
N ALA A 104 2.91 11.48 1.84
CA ALA A 104 2.73 10.03 1.80
C ALA A 104 3.95 9.31 1.20
N HIS A 105 4.49 9.82 0.08
CA HIS A 105 5.72 9.29 -0.50
C HIS A 105 6.89 9.34 0.48
N ASP A 106 7.06 10.45 1.20
CA ASP A 106 8.12 10.63 2.19
C ASP A 106 7.92 9.70 3.40
N ARG A 107 6.66 9.45 3.80
CA ARG A 107 6.35 8.48 4.85
C ARG A 107 6.70 7.05 4.43
N LEU A 108 6.31 6.64 3.23
CA LEU A 108 6.65 5.32 2.68
C LEU A 108 8.16 5.15 2.55
N THR A 109 8.85 6.17 2.04
CA THR A 109 10.31 6.17 1.90
C THR A 109 11.01 6.05 3.24
N ARG A 110 10.55 6.75 4.28
CA ARG A 110 11.11 6.62 5.64
C ARG A 110 10.93 5.22 6.21
N ILE A 111 9.74 4.63 6.05
CA ILE A 111 9.48 3.24 6.45
C ILE A 111 10.45 2.30 5.72
N ALA A 112 10.53 2.43 4.39
CA ALA A 112 11.38 1.60 3.57
C ALA A 112 12.88 1.72 3.94
N GLN A 113 13.36 2.93 4.22
CA GLN A 113 14.74 3.14 4.68
C GLN A 113 15.01 2.49 6.04
N ALA A 114 14.08 2.63 6.99
CA ALA A 114 14.20 2.01 8.31
C ALA A 114 14.25 0.48 8.21
N THR A 115 13.32 -0.13 7.46
CA THR A 115 13.28 -1.57 7.21
C THR A 115 14.51 -2.06 6.45
N GLN A 116 14.95 -1.34 5.42
CA GLN A 116 16.14 -1.74 4.67
C GLN A 116 17.41 -1.67 5.53
N ASN A 117 17.48 -0.75 6.49
CA ASN A 117 18.56 -0.71 7.46
C ASN A 117 18.52 -1.91 8.42
N GLN A 118 17.32 -2.34 8.84
CA GLN A 118 17.17 -3.57 9.64
C GLN A 118 17.61 -4.80 8.84
N GLU A 119 17.18 -4.95 7.58
CA GLU A 119 17.61 -6.06 6.72
C GLU A 119 19.12 -6.09 6.46
N ARG A 120 19.76 -4.91 6.41
CA ARG A 120 21.21 -4.81 6.30
C ARG A 120 21.94 -5.27 7.56
N GLN A 121 21.33 -5.05 8.72
CA GLN A 121 21.89 -5.41 10.02
C GLN A 121 21.59 -6.87 10.41
N ASP A 122 20.59 -7.49 9.78
CA ASP A 122 20.22 -8.88 10.01
C ASP A 122 21.17 -9.84 9.26
N PRO A 123 21.99 -10.64 9.99
CA PRO A 123 22.91 -11.58 9.36
C PRO A 123 22.22 -12.80 8.73
N SER A 124 20.93 -13.04 9.03
CA SER A 124 20.16 -14.14 8.43
C SER A 124 19.69 -13.83 6.99
N ILE A 125 19.72 -12.56 6.59
CA ILE A 125 19.28 -12.12 5.26
C ILE A 125 20.52 -11.92 4.37
N PRO A 126 20.74 -12.80 3.37
CA PRO A 126 21.85 -12.63 2.44
C PRO A 126 21.65 -11.37 1.60
N GLU A 127 22.75 -10.79 1.11
CA GLU A 127 22.71 -9.54 0.35
C GLU A 127 21.80 -9.61 -0.89
N THR A 128 21.76 -10.78 -1.56
CA THR A 128 20.88 -11.05 -2.70
C THR A 128 19.40 -11.18 -2.35
N GLY A 129 19.08 -11.41 -1.07
CA GLY A 129 17.71 -11.50 -0.55
C GLY A 129 17.15 -10.18 0.00
N ARG A 130 17.98 -9.12 0.05
CA ARG A 130 17.55 -7.81 0.57
C ARG A 130 16.67 -7.08 -0.42
N ARG A 131 15.59 -6.49 0.08
CA ARG A 131 14.61 -5.79 -0.76
C ARG A 131 15.08 -4.39 -1.11
N THR A 132 14.70 -3.94 -2.30
CA THR A 132 14.89 -2.55 -2.72
C THR A 132 13.93 -1.63 -1.97
N ILE A 133 14.26 -0.33 -1.90
CA ILE A 133 13.35 0.67 -1.31
C ILE A 133 11.98 0.64 -2.01
N GLY A 134 11.94 0.46 -3.33
CA GLY A 134 10.69 0.37 -4.08
C GLY A 134 9.83 -0.83 -3.68
N GLN A 135 10.44 -2.01 -3.52
CA GLN A 135 9.73 -3.21 -3.05
C GLN A 135 9.20 -3.01 -1.63
N ILE A 136 10.01 -2.46 -0.72
CA ILE A 136 9.57 -2.22 0.66
C ILE A 136 8.48 -1.14 0.72
N CYS A 137 8.53 -0.11 -0.15
CA CYS A 137 7.45 0.87 -0.26
C CYS A 137 6.14 0.22 -0.74
N ALA A 138 6.20 -0.69 -1.72
CA ALA A 138 5.03 -1.44 -2.18
C ALA A 138 4.44 -2.30 -1.06
N ASP A 139 5.32 -3.00 -0.33
CA ASP A 139 4.99 -3.79 0.85
C ASP A 139 4.32 -2.96 1.96
N ALA A 140 4.88 -1.78 2.26
CA ALA A 140 4.36 -0.86 3.28
C ALA A 140 3.03 -0.21 2.89
N MET A 141 2.81 0.01 1.59
CA MET A 141 1.53 0.47 1.04
C MET A 141 0.42 -0.57 1.24
N THR A 142 0.79 -1.82 1.52
CA THR A 142 -0.08 -2.94 1.84
C THR A 142 0.24 -3.52 3.23
N HIS A 143 0.41 -2.72 4.30
CA HIS A 143 0.58 -3.23 5.69
C HIS A 143 -0.55 -2.79 6.67
N PRO A 144 -1.31 -3.64 7.40
CA PRO A 144 -2.65 -3.31 7.92
C PRO A 144 -2.76 -2.24 9.01
N GLU A 145 -1.69 -2.01 9.75
CA GLU A 145 -1.67 -0.91 10.72
C GLU A 145 -1.18 0.42 10.08
N THR A 146 -0.87 0.39 8.78
CA THR A 146 -0.54 1.52 7.90
C THR A 146 -1.22 1.49 6.51
N CYS A 147 -2.25 0.65 6.31
CA CYS A 147 -3.01 0.33 5.07
C CYS A 147 -2.66 -0.93 4.21
N ALA A 148 -2.54 -2.13 4.78
CA ALA A 148 -3.02 -3.37 4.13
C ALA A 148 -4.37 -3.72 4.67
N VAL A 149 -4.99 -4.68 4.03
CA VAL A 149 -6.06 -5.43 4.64
C VAL A 149 -5.65 -6.89 4.59
N LEU A 150 -4.81 -7.34 5.55
CA LEU A 150 -4.43 -8.76 5.68
C LEU A 150 -4.27 -9.27 7.14
N SER A 151 -4.38 -8.41 8.15
CA SER A 151 -4.53 -8.80 9.56
C SER A 151 -5.39 -7.74 10.25
N VAL A 152 -6.44 -8.14 10.97
CA VAL A 152 -7.35 -7.19 11.66
C VAL A 152 -7.44 -7.39 13.16
N GLY A 153 -6.42 -8.02 13.75
CA GLY A 153 -6.36 -8.23 15.19
C GLY A 153 -7.56 -9.02 15.72
N LYS A 154 -7.80 -8.91 17.03
CA LYS A 154 -8.83 -9.69 17.75
C LYS A 154 -10.20 -9.00 17.80
N GLU A 155 -10.29 -7.72 17.46
CA GLU A 155 -11.46 -6.86 17.68
C GLU A 155 -12.58 -7.04 16.64
N HIS A 156 -12.31 -7.67 15.49
CA HIS A 156 -13.31 -7.87 14.42
C HIS A 156 -13.86 -9.30 14.40
N TYR A 157 -15.19 -9.43 14.47
CA TYR A 157 -15.90 -10.73 14.44
C TYR A 157 -15.93 -11.37 13.04
N LYS A 158 -15.89 -10.57 11.97
CA LYS A 158 -15.82 -11.05 10.57
C LYS A 158 -14.51 -10.62 9.93
N ALA A 159 -13.88 -11.53 9.18
CA ALA A 159 -12.71 -11.22 8.37
C ALA A 159 -13.06 -10.19 7.26
N PRO A 160 -12.24 -9.15 7.04
CA PRO A 160 -12.46 -8.16 5.99
C PRO A 160 -12.44 -8.76 4.59
N ALA A 161 -13.00 -8.04 3.63
CA ALA A 161 -13.10 -8.48 2.24
C ALA A 161 -11.73 -8.83 1.62
N ASP A 162 -10.68 -8.04 1.86
CA ASP A 162 -9.39 -8.30 1.20
C ASP A 162 -8.63 -9.47 1.84
N LEU A 163 -8.77 -9.68 3.15
CA LEU A 163 -8.26 -10.89 3.82
C LEU A 163 -8.99 -12.14 3.31
N ARG A 164 -10.32 -12.07 3.15
CA ARG A 164 -11.10 -13.13 2.50
C ARG A 164 -10.59 -13.40 1.08
N ARG A 165 -10.39 -12.35 0.29
CA ARG A 165 -9.90 -12.45 -1.10
C ARG A 165 -8.49 -13.03 -1.19
N TRP A 166 -7.59 -12.64 -0.30
CA TRP A 166 -6.22 -13.15 -0.28
C TRP A 166 -6.18 -14.64 0.07
N VAL A 167 -6.94 -15.07 1.10
CA VAL A 167 -7.03 -16.48 1.47
C VAL A 167 -7.68 -17.29 0.33
N ALA A 168 -8.64 -16.70 -0.41
CA ALA A 168 -9.25 -17.30 -1.60
C ALA A 168 -8.27 -17.49 -2.74
N LEU A 169 -7.47 -16.47 -3.07
CA LEU A 169 -6.45 -16.53 -4.11
C LEU A 169 -5.34 -17.53 -3.77
N ARG A 170 -4.90 -17.59 -2.50
CA ARG A 170 -3.94 -18.60 -2.05
C ARG A 170 -4.50 -20.01 -2.16
N GLY A 171 -5.73 -20.18 -1.67
CA GLY A 171 -6.33 -21.49 -1.48
C GLY A 171 -6.85 -22.13 -2.76
N GLY A 172 -7.51 -21.33 -3.60
CA GLY A 172 -8.10 -21.71 -4.89
C GLY A 172 -9.31 -22.66 -4.78
N THR A 173 -9.17 -23.72 -3.98
CA THR A 173 -10.22 -24.65 -3.54
C THR A 173 -10.22 -24.84 -2.02
N CYS A 174 -11.21 -25.58 -1.52
CA CYS A 174 -11.25 -26.10 -0.16
C CYS A 174 -9.96 -26.86 0.17
N ARG A 175 -9.35 -26.54 1.30
CA ARG A 175 -8.01 -26.99 1.70
C ARG A 175 -7.97 -28.35 2.42
N PHE A 176 -9.10 -29.03 2.52
CA PHE A 176 -9.18 -30.39 3.04
C PHE A 176 -8.60 -31.40 2.03
N PRO A 177 -7.89 -32.47 2.45
CA PRO A 177 -7.29 -33.43 1.53
C PRO A 177 -8.31 -34.00 0.52
N GLY A 178 -7.99 -33.88 -0.77
CA GLY A 178 -8.81 -34.43 -1.87
C GLY A 178 -10.06 -33.62 -2.24
N CYS A 179 -10.33 -32.47 -1.58
CA CYS A 179 -11.49 -31.64 -1.93
C CYS A 179 -11.17 -30.66 -3.07
N THR A 180 -12.02 -30.65 -4.10
CA THR A 180 -11.85 -29.77 -5.28
C THR A 180 -12.87 -28.63 -5.33
N ARG A 181 -13.62 -28.40 -4.23
CA ARG A 181 -14.67 -27.36 -4.19
C ARG A 181 -14.02 -25.96 -4.30
N PRO A 182 -14.36 -25.14 -5.30
CA PRO A 182 -13.69 -23.86 -5.55
C PRO A 182 -13.98 -22.83 -4.46
N ALA A 183 -12.97 -22.03 -4.11
CA ALA A 183 -13.07 -20.96 -3.12
C ALA A 183 -13.77 -19.70 -3.67
N SER A 184 -13.86 -19.55 -4.98
CA SER A 184 -14.33 -18.33 -5.68
C SER A 184 -15.85 -18.22 -5.89
N ARG A 185 -16.66 -19.10 -5.30
CA ARG A 185 -18.14 -19.00 -5.36
C ARG A 185 -18.79 -18.29 -4.16
N SER A 186 -18.01 -17.85 -3.19
CA SER A 186 -18.51 -17.40 -1.88
C SER A 186 -18.63 -15.87 -1.74
N ASP A 187 -19.27 -15.19 -2.69
CA ASP A 187 -19.65 -13.77 -2.51
C ASP A 187 -21.03 -13.41 -3.12
N LEU A 188 -21.80 -14.35 -3.69
CA LEU A 188 -23.11 -14.05 -4.31
C LEU A 188 -24.33 -14.78 -3.72
N ASP A 189 -24.16 -15.75 -2.82
CA ASP A 189 -25.28 -16.32 -2.07
C ASP A 189 -25.02 -16.15 -0.57
N LEU A 190 -25.88 -15.36 0.07
CA LEU A 190 -25.86 -15.04 1.51
C LEU A 190 -26.06 -16.26 2.43
N ASP A 191 -26.10 -17.49 1.92
CA ASP A 191 -26.37 -18.69 2.74
C ASP A 191 -25.75 -20.03 2.26
N LEU A 192 -24.87 -20.09 1.24
CA LEU A 192 -24.29 -21.39 0.81
C LEU A 192 -22.76 -21.39 0.53
N ASP A 193 -22.02 -21.88 1.53
CA ASP A 193 -20.96 -22.91 1.42
C ASP A 193 -19.50 -22.57 1.04
N LEU A 194 -18.87 -21.59 1.70
CA LEU A 194 -17.44 -21.71 2.07
C LEU A 194 -17.09 -20.77 3.23
N ASP A 195 -16.57 -21.32 4.35
CA ASP A 195 -16.18 -20.54 5.52
C ASP A 195 -14.66 -20.38 5.58
N LEU A 196 -14.21 -19.23 6.06
CA LEU A 196 -12.84 -19.09 6.55
C LEU A 196 -12.73 -19.77 7.90
N ASP A 197 -11.88 -20.77 7.98
CA ASP A 197 -11.63 -21.54 9.19
C ASP A 197 -10.30 -21.12 9.81
N HIS A 198 -10.32 -20.81 11.11
CA HIS A 198 -9.11 -20.54 11.87
C HIS A 198 -8.42 -21.85 12.26
N THR A 199 -7.15 -22.01 11.91
CA THR A 199 -6.30 -23.14 12.30
C THR A 199 -6.25 -23.25 13.83
N ILE A 200 -5.90 -22.15 14.50
CA ILE A 200 -6.07 -21.94 15.93
C ILE A 200 -7.40 -21.21 16.12
N ALA A 201 -8.39 -21.89 16.71
CA ALA A 201 -9.71 -21.31 16.89
C ALA A 201 -9.66 -19.98 17.66
N ARG A 202 -10.57 -19.06 17.31
CA ARG A 202 -10.66 -17.72 17.93
C ARG A 202 -10.90 -17.80 19.44
N GLU A 203 -11.71 -18.75 19.88
CA GLU A 203 -11.98 -19.03 21.32
C GLU A 203 -10.72 -19.43 22.09
N HIS A 204 -9.73 -20.02 21.40
CA HIS A 204 -8.42 -20.37 21.93
C HIS A 204 -7.36 -19.28 21.70
N GLY A 205 -7.78 -18.07 21.33
CA GLY A 205 -6.92 -16.90 21.18
C GLY A 205 -6.24 -16.74 19.81
N GLY A 206 -6.61 -17.55 18.81
CA GLY A 206 -6.05 -17.45 17.47
C GLY A 206 -6.41 -16.13 16.76
N PRO A 207 -5.44 -15.44 16.13
CA PRO A 207 -5.69 -14.19 15.43
C PRO A 207 -6.42 -14.39 14.11
N THR A 208 -7.17 -13.39 13.66
CA THR A 208 -7.74 -13.36 12.31
C THR A 208 -6.70 -12.83 11.34
N ASP A 209 -5.82 -13.73 10.89
CA ASP A 209 -4.62 -13.43 10.11
C ASP A 209 -4.44 -14.39 8.93
N TYR A 210 -3.69 -13.97 7.91
CA TYR A 210 -3.48 -14.72 6.67
C TYR A 210 -2.84 -16.11 6.90
N ASP A 211 -2.04 -16.27 7.94
CA ASP A 211 -1.33 -17.49 8.32
C ASP A 211 -2.06 -18.35 9.36
N ASN A 212 -3.22 -17.88 9.85
CA ASN A 212 -4.10 -18.65 10.72
C ASN A 212 -5.43 -19.01 10.03
N LEU A 213 -5.72 -18.48 8.84
CA LEU A 213 -6.97 -18.73 8.11
C LEU A 213 -6.78 -19.67 6.92
N ALA A 214 -7.75 -20.53 6.67
CA ALA A 214 -7.84 -21.36 5.47
C ALA A 214 -9.28 -21.49 4.97
N HIS A 215 -9.46 -21.69 3.66
CA HIS A 215 -10.77 -21.98 3.09
C HIS A 215 -11.16 -23.44 3.30
N LEU A 216 -12.26 -23.67 4.01
CA LEU A 216 -12.89 -24.99 4.10
C LEU A 216 -14.36 -24.88 3.69
N CYS A 217 -14.83 -25.87 2.93
CA CYS A 217 -16.26 -26.00 2.71
C CYS A 217 -16.95 -26.35 4.04
N ARG A 218 -18.22 -25.99 4.19
CA ARG A 218 -18.98 -26.19 5.43
C ARG A 218 -18.91 -27.62 5.98
N ALA A 219 -18.92 -28.62 5.10
CA ALA A 219 -18.78 -30.03 5.49
C ALA A 219 -17.45 -30.31 6.19
N HIS A 220 -16.33 -29.86 5.62
CA HIS A 220 -15.00 -30.06 6.20
C HIS A 220 -14.70 -29.12 7.36
N HIS A 221 -15.28 -27.91 7.36
CA HIS A 221 -15.25 -27.00 8.51
C HIS A 221 -15.90 -27.66 9.73
N ARG A 222 -17.12 -28.20 9.58
CA ARG A 222 -17.81 -28.96 10.63
C ARG A 222 -17.05 -30.22 11.03
N LEU A 223 -16.56 -30.98 10.05
CA LEU A 223 -15.78 -32.19 10.32
C LEU A 223 -14.62 -31.88 11.26
N LYS A 224 -13.81 -30.87 10.94
CA LYS A 224 -12.69 -30.43 11.78
C LYS A 224 -13.14 -30.09 13.21
N HIS A 225 -14.19 -29.27 13.38
CA HIS A 225 -14.64 -28.83 14.71
C HIS A 225 -15.31 -29.93 15.55
N GLN A 226 -15.94 -30.91 14.91
CA GLN A 226 -16.78 -31.91 15.59
C GLN A 226 -16.07 -33.24 15.80
N THR A 227 -14.80 -33.37 15.40
CA THR A 227 -14.07 -34.64 15.42
C THR A 227 -12.61 -34.45 15.86
N LEU A 228 -11.84 -35.55 15.87
CA LEU A 228 -10.42 -35.55 16.25
C LEU A 228 -9.47 -35.14 15.10
N TRP A 229 -10.01 -34.59 14.01
CA TRP A 229 -9.17 -34.10 12.92
C TRP A 229 -8.44 -32.83 13.36
N ALA A 230 -7.12 -32.86 13.30
CA ALA A 230 -6.28 -31.71 13.63
C ALA A 230 -5.62 -31.15 12.38
N VAL A 231 -5.31 -29.86 12.41
CA VAL A 231 -4.60 -29.18 11.32
C VAL A 231 -3.57 -28.24 11.90
N VAL A 232 -2.39 -28.21 11.26
CA VAL A 232 -1.34 -27.23 11.52
C VAL A 232 -1.02 -26.53 10.21
N GLN A 233 -1.00 -25.19 10.25
CA GLN A 233 -0.60 -24.35 9.13
C GLN A 233 0.91 -24.14 9.19
N GLU A 234 1.62 -24.67 8.19
CA GLU A 234 3.07 -24.52 8.00
C GLU A 234 3.36 -23.23 7.20
N PRO A 235 4.62 -22.74 7.20
CA PRO A 235 5.03 -21.60 6.38
C PRO A 235 4.65 -21.76 4.90
N GLY A 236 4.32 -20.64 4.24
CA GLY A 236 3.87 -20.64 2.85
C GLY A 236 2.42 -21.11 2.68
N GLY A 237 1.65 -21.29 3.76
CA GLY A 237 0.22 -21.64 3.69
C GLY A 237 -0.08 -23.12 3.40
N VAL A 238 0.90 -24.00 3.63
CA VAL A 238 0.72 -25.45 3.57
C VAL A 238 -0.06 -25.91 4.79
N LEU A 239 -1.07 -26.77 4.62
CA LEU A 239 -1.80 -27.36 5.75
C LEU A 239 -1.39 -28.81 5.93
N ARG A 240 -0.91 -29.14 7.12
CA ARG A 240 -0.64 -30.51 7.58
C ARG A 240 -1.83 -30.98 8.40
N TRP A 241 -2.63 -31.88 7.83
CA TRP A 241 -3.76 -32.52 8.46
C TRP A 241 -3.32 -33.78 9.19
N THR A 242 -3.88 -34.01 10.37
CA THR A 242 -3.76 -35.25 11.13
C THR A 242 -5.12 -35.93 11.18
N PHE A 243 -5.17 -37.15 10.67
CA PHE A 243 -6.36 -38.00 10.62
C PHE A 243 -6.61 -38.58 12.03
N PRO A 244 -7.85 -38.95 12.39
CA PRO A 244 -8.14 -39.57 13.68
C PRO A 244 -7.32 -40.84 13.97
N ALA A 245 -6.89 -41.55 12.92
CA ALA A 245 -6.03 -42.73 13.01
C ALA A 245 -4.53 -42.40 13.24
N GLY A 246 -4.16 -41.12 13.31
CA GLY A 246 -2.78 -40.65 13.53
C GLY A 246 -1.95 -40.43 12.25
N GLU A 247 -2.45 -40.83 11.09
CA GLU A 247 -1.81 -40.55 9.80
C GLU A 247 -1.83 -39.04 9.49
N THR A 248 -0.87 -38.57 8.69
CA THR A 248 -0.79 -37.15 8.30
C THR A 248 -0.77 -36.95 6.80
N HIS A 249 -1.36 -35.86 6.34
CA HIS A 249 -1.40 -35.49 4.92
C HIS A 249 -1.19 -33.99 4.75
N ARG A 250 -0.35 -33.60 3.78
CA ARG A 250 -0.11 -32.20 3.43
C ARG A 250 -0.97 -31.76 2.25
N THR A 251 -1.52 -30.56 2.33
CA THR A 251 -2.19 -29.89 1.20
C THR A 251 -1.45 -28.60 0.88
N TYR A 252 -1.21 -28.34 -0.40
CA TYR A 252 -0.38 -27.24 -0.90
C TYR A 252 -1.25 -26.17 -1.54
N PRO A 253 -1.02 -24.88 -1.27
CA PRO A 253 -1.82 -23.78 -1.83
C PRO A 253 -1.82 -23.86 -3.36
N GLU A 254 -2.92 -23.45 -3.98
CA GLU A 254 -2.99 -23.37 -5.46
C GLU A 254 -2.02 -22.31 -5.96
N THR A 255 -1.92 -21.20 -5.22
CA THR A 255 -0.96 -20.13 -5.48
C THR A 255 -0.03 -19.97 -4.29
N THR A 256 1.28 -20.11 -4.51
CA THR A 256 2.30 -19.77 -3.51
C THR A 256 2.37 -18.24 -3.38
N LEU A 257 1.61 -17.69 -2.45
CA LEU A 257 1.75 -16.31 -2.01
C LEU A 257 2.80 -16.26 -0.91
N GLY A 258 3.79 -15.38 -1.03
CA GLY A 258 4.72 -15.09 0.06
C GLY A 258 3.96 -14.61 1.31
N PRO A 259 4.55 -14.73 2.52
CA PRO A 259 3.99 -14.04 3.67
C PRO A 259 3.85 -12.55 3.30
N PRO A 260 2.72 -11.88 3.61
CA PRO A 260 2.67 -10.45 3.55
C PRO A 260 3.86 -9.91 4.36
N PRO A 261 4.45 -8.82 3.90
CA PRO A 261 5.65 -8.26 4.49
C PRO A 261 5.39 -7.92 5.96
N THR A 262 5.98 -8.70 6.88
CA THR A 262 5.99 -8.35 8.29
C THR A 262 6.96 -7.18 8.49
N LEU A 263 6.42 -6.00 8.77
CA LEU A 263 7.23 -4.94 9.36
C LEU A 263 7.43 -5.27 10.85
N ALA A 264 8.63 -5.03 11.36
CA ALA A 264 8.91 -5.15 12.79
C ALA A 264 7.87 -4.34 13.60
N PRO A 265 7.41 -4.85 14.76
CA PRO A 265 6.46 -4.13 15.59
C PRO A 265 6.98 -2.73 15.87
N THR A 266 6.12 -1.73 15.67
CA THR A 266 6.45 -0.35 16.03
C THR A 266 6.65 -0.32 17.55
N PRO A 267 7.72 0.26 18.10
CA PRO A 267 7.84 0.41 19.54
C PRO A 267 6.60 1.15 20.07
N GLU A 268 5.97 0.59 21.10
CA GLU A 268 4.77 1.15 21.70
C GLU A 268 4.99 2.64 21.99
N ARG A 269 4.13 3.47 21.40
CA ARG A 269 4.07 4.89 21.71
C ARG A 269 3.82 5.01 23.22
N PRO A 270 4.66 5.73 23.98
CA PRO A 270 4.43 5.93 25.42
C PRO A 270 3.00 6.43 25.63
N ALA A 271 2.28 5.81 26.57
CA ALA A 271 0.92 6.16 26.88
C ALA A 271 0.82 7.69 27.10
N ALA A 272 -0.13 8.33 26.42
CA ALA A 272 -0.43 9.72 26.69
C ALA A 272 -0.80 9.85 28.19
N PRO A 273 -0.33 10.89 28.90
CA PRO A 273 -0.71 11.08 30.29
C PRO A 273 -2.24 11.14 30.40
N ALA A 274 -2.77 10.42 31.40
CA ALA A 274 -4.20 10.32 31.61
C ALA A 274 -4.83 11.72 31.72
N ARG A 275 -5.89 11.95 30.95
CA ARG A 275 -6.74 13.13 31.14
C ARG A 275 -7.36 13.05 32.55
N PRO A 276 -7.31 14.11 33.37
CA PRO A 276 -8.00 14.13 34.66
C PRO A 276 -9.48 13.80 34.45
N GLN A 277 -10.02 12.89 35.27
CA GLN A 277 -11.44 12.53 35.21
C GLN A 277 -12.29 13.69 35.73
N ALA A 278 -13.47 13.88 35.15
CA ALA A 278 -14.38 15.00 35.48
C ALA A 278 -15.05 14.91 36.87
N ASN A 279 -14.57 14.01 37.74
CA ASN A 279 -15.16 13.75 39.07
C ASN A 279 -14.31 14.25 40.25
N ASP A 280 -13.24 15.03 40.01
CA ASP A 280 -12.52 15.74 41.08
C ASP A 280 -13.14 17.12 41.38
N ARG A 281 -14.48 17.20 41.45
CA ARG A 281 -15.14 18.37 42.04
C ARG A 281 -15.42 18.04 43.51
N PRO A 282 -14.95 18.86 44.47
CA PRO A 282 -15.31 18.66 45.87
C PRO A 282 -16.83 18.81 46.03
N ASP A 283 -17.44 17.87 46.77
CA ASP A 283 -18.87 17.87 47.08
C ASP A 283 -19.28 19.18 47.78
N ASP A 284 -20.37 19.79 47.31
CA ASP A 284 -21.01 20.91 48.00
C ASP A 284 -21.50 20.47 49.38
N PRO A 285 -21.27 21.24 50.45
CA PRO A 285 -21.73 20.87 51.79
C PRO A 285 -23.27 20.93 51.89
N PRO A 286 -23.87 20.04 52.71
CA PRO A 286 -25.32 19.95 52.81
C PRO A 286 -25.94 21.20 53.45
N PRO A 287 -27.19 21.54 53.08
CA PRO A 287 -27.86 22.73 53.59
C PRO A 287 -28.24 22.55 55.07
N PHE A 288 -28.02 23.62 55.86
CA PHE A 288 -28.63 23.83 57.17
C PHE A 288 -30.01 24.47 57.03
#